data_AF-A0A6A2ZQY8-F1
#
_entry.id   AF-A0A6A2ZQY8-F1
#
_cell.length_a   1.000
_cell.length_b   1.000
_cell.length_c   1.000
_cell.angle_alpha   90.00
_cell.angle_beta   90.00
_cell.angle_gamma   90.00
#
_symmetry.space_group_name_H-M   'P 1'
#
loop_
_entity.id
_entity.type
_entity.pdbx_description
1 polymer ?
#
loop_
_entity_poly.entity_id
_entity_poly.type
_entity_poly.pdbx_seq_one_letter_code
_entity_poly.pdbx_strand_id
1 'polypeptide(L)'
;MAIPLPELQRREEAVVVSTSTMKPSTPFGGFSEESEEKSPIMIFLLFHKAVRNELDALHQLALAFATGNSVDIQSLFKRYGFFRSIYKQHSVAEDEVIFPALDMRVKNVAKTYSLEHKGESNLFDHLFELLNSYMEDDESFPKELASRTGAIRTSISQHMAKEEEQV
;
A
#
# COMPACT_ATOMS: atom_id res chain seq x y z
N MET A 1 -16.70 -6.72 -75.99
CA MET A 1 -16.45 -7.37 -74.69
C MET A 1 -16.26 -6.27 -73.65
N ALA A 2 -16.84 -6.46 -72.45
CA ALA A 2 -16.98 -5.54 -71.31
C ALA A 2 -17.96 -4.36 -71.50
N ILE A 3 -19.06 -4.39 -70.74
CA ILE A 3 -20.15 -3.40 -70.65
C ILE A 3 -19.93 -2.58 -69.35
N PRO A 4 -20.00 -1.23 -69.37
CA PRO A 4 -19.95 -0.42 -68.15
C PRO A 4 -21.31 -0.31 -67.43
N LEU A 5 -21.30 -0.34 -66.09
CA LEU A 5 -22.45 -0.10 -65.21
C LEU A 5 -22.58 1.40 -64.85
N PRO A 6 -23.80 1.97 -64.74
CA PRO A 6 -24.00 3.39 -64.42
C PRO A 6 -24.18 3.67 -62.92
N GLU A 7 -23.54 4.74 -62.43
CA GLU A 7 -23.74 5.30 -61.09
C GLU A 7 -25.04 6.12 -60.99
N LEU A 8 -25.70 6.04 -59.83
CA LEU A 8 -27.03 6.55 -59.56
C LEU A 8 -26.95 7.79 -58.64
N GLN A 9 -27.44 8.91 -59.13
CA GLN A 9 -27.51 10.23 -58.48
C GLN A 9 -28.72 10.35 -57.54
N ARG A 10 -28.61 11.09 -56.43
CA ARG A 10 -29.80 11.61 -55.70
C ARG A 10 -29.55 13.00 -55.10
N ARG A 11 -30.58 13.82 -55.29
CA ARG A 11 -30.71 15.28 -55.25
C ARG A 11 -31.33 15.75 -53.91
N GLU A 12 -30.96 16.96 -53.49
CA GLU A 12 -31.51 17.68 -52.33
C GLU A 12 -32.97 18.11 -52.54
N GLU A 13 -33.81 18.01 -51.50
CA GLU A 13 -35.00 18.84 -51.30
C GLU A 13 -35.23 19.09 -49.79
N ALA A 14 -35.54 20.33 -49.44
CA ALA A 14 -35.91 20.79 -48.10
C ALA A 14 -37.43 20.92 -47.96
N VAL A 15 -38.00 20.51 -46.83
CA VAL A 15 -39.36 20.89 -46.39
C VAL A 15 -39.41 21.07 -44.86
N VAL A 16 -40.04 22.19 -44.48
CA VAL A 16 -40.42 22.71 -43.16
C VAL A 16 -41.33 21.79 -42.33
N VAL A 17 -41.35 21.94 -40.99
CA VAL A 17 -42.55 22.29 -40.17
C VAL A 17 -42.33 22.15 -38.64
N SER A 18 -42.69 23.24 -37.96
CA SER A 18 -43.30 23.45 -36.63
C SER A 18 -42.64 23.06 -35.31
N THR A 19 -42.53 24.13 -34.51
CA THR A 19 -42.16 24.27 -33.11
C THR A 19 -43.16 23.65 -32.13
N SER A 20 -42.64 22.99 -31.10
CA SER A 20 -43.28 22.82 -29.79
C SER A 20 -42.23 22.93 -28.69
N THR A 21 -42.44 23.88 -27.78
CA THR A 21 -41.61 24.22 -26.62
C THR A 21 -41.60 23.11 -25.58
N MET A 22 -40.39 22.66 -25.20
CA MET A 22 -40.12 21.90 -23.98
C MET A 22 -39.12 22.70 -23.14
N LYS A 23 -39.46 22.98 -21.88
CA LYS A 23 -38.62 23.74 -20.92
C LYS A 23 -37.32 22.97 -20.65
N PRO A 24 -36.17 23.65 -20.51
CA PRO A 24 -34.95 22.99 -20.09
C PRO A 24 -35.11 22.57 -18.62
N SER A 25 -35.12 21.26 -18.40
CA SER A 25 -34.89 20.67 -17.09
C SER A 25 -33.51 21.10 -16.59
N THR A 26 -33.49 21.52 -15.33
CA THR A 26 -32.34 21.84 -14.47
C THR A 26 -31.06 21.12 -14.91
N PRO A 27 -29.90 21.81 -14.98
CA PRO A 27 -28.66 21.09 -15.19
C PRO A 27 -28.49 20.14 -14.02
N PHE A 28 -28.54 18.85 -14.31
CA PHE A 28 -28.04 17.79 -13.47
C PHE A 28 -26.67 18.27 -13.01
N GLY A 29 -26.58 18.59 -11.71
CA GLY A 29 -25.38 19.11 -11.10
C GLY A 29 -24.23 18.30 -11.60
N GLY A 30 -23.25 18.99 -12.20
CA GLY A 30 -22.02 18.35 -12.58
C GLY A 30 -21.60 17.49 -11.40
N PHE A 31 -21.30 16.21 -11.66
CA PHE A 31 -20.31 15.57 -10.84
C PHE A 31 -19.09 16.47 -10.99
N SER A 32 -18.93 17.37 -10.03
CA SER A 32 -17.61 17.86 -9.70
C SER A 32 -16.85 16.59 -9.38
N GLU A 33 -16.09 16.09 -10.36
CA GLU A 33 -14.80 15.52 -10.07
C GLU A 33 -14.01 16.66 -9.41
N GLU A 34 -14.39 16.98 -8.17
CA GLU A 34 -13.49 17.57 -7.22
C GLU A 34 -12.45 16.48 -7.09
N SER A 35 -11.39 16.62 -7.89
CA SER A 35 -10.14 15.97 -7.60
C SER A 35 -9.78 16.46 -6.21
N GLU A 36 -10.25 15.75 -5.19
CA GLU A 36 -9.65 15.85 -3.87
C GLU A 36 -8.20 15.44 -4.11
N GLU A 37 -7.35 16.42 -4.39
CA GLU A 37 -5.92 16.29 -4.28
C GLU A 37 -5.67 15.92 -2.83
N LYS A 38 -5.68 14.61 -2.57
CA LYS A 38 -5.35 14.07 -1.27
C LYS A 38 -4.00 14.65 -0.92
N SER A 39 -3.96 15.37 0.21
CA SER A 39 -2.72 15.94 0.73
C SER A 39 -1.61 14.88 0.62
N PRO A 40 -0.41 15.21 0.12
CA PRO A 40 0.67 14.23 -0.02
C PRO A 40 0.95 13.45 1.27
N ILE A 41 0.66 14.04 2.44
CA ILE A 41 0.76 13.37 3.75
C ILE A 41 -0.19 12.18 3.91
N MET A 42 -1.31 12.15 3.19
CA MET A 42 -2.23 11.01 3.21
C MET A 42 -1.55 9.74 2.70
N ILE A 43 -0.63 9.86 1.75
CA ILE A 43 0.12 8.71 1.22
C ILE A 43 0.95 8.07 2.34
N PHE A 44 1.63 8.89 3.15
CA PHE A 44 2.40 8.45 4.32
C PHE A 44 1.53 7.64 5.31
N LEU A 45 0.38 8.20 5.71
CA LEU A 45 -0.56 7.53 6.63
C LEU A 45 -1.15 6.23 6.04
N LEU A 46 -1.42 6.19 4.74
CA LEU A 46 -1.91 5.00 4.06
C LEU A 46 -0.85 3.88 4.02
N PHE A 47 0.42 4.23 3.80
CA PHE A 47 1.52 3.28 3.88
C PHE A 47 1.65 2.71 5.29
N HIS A 48 1.61 3.54 6.33
CA HIS A 48 1.65 3.06 7.72
C HIS A 48 0.51 2.10 8.04
N LYS A 49 -0.71 2.42 7.59
CA LYS A 49 -1.86 1.53 7.74
C LYS A 49 -1.63 0.19 7.04
N ALA A 50 -1.09 0.20 5.82
CA ALA A 50 -0.79 -1.02 5.08
C ALA A 50 0.28 -1.87 5.79
N VAL A 51 1.34 -1.23 6.29
CA VAL A 51 2.43 -1.88 7.04
C VAL A 51 1.89 -2.53 8.31
N ARG A 52 1.11 -1.81 9.14
CA ARG A 52 0.50 -2.37 10.35
C ARG A 52 -0.40 -3.57 10.06
N ASN A 53 -1.24 -3.47 9.03
CA ASN A 53 -2.10 -4.58 8.61
C ASN A 53 -1.30 -5.83 8.19
N GLU A 54 -0.20 -5.62 7.47
CA GLU A 54 0.65 -6.72 7.02
C GLU A 54 1.42 -7.37 8.18
N LEU A 55 1.91 -6.57 9.13
CA LEU A 55 2.53 -7.06 10.37
C LEU A 55 1.56 -7.88 11.21
N ASP A 56 0.32 -7.42 11.35
CA ASP A 56 -0.73 -8.17 12.03
C ASP A 56 -1.01 -9.50 11.34
N ALA A 57 -1.15 -9.50 10.01
CA ALA A 57 -1.37 -10.72 9.25
C ALA A 57 -0.21 -11.72 9.43
N LEU A 58 1.03 -11.28 9.32
CA LEU A 58 2.22 -12.12 9.53
C LEU A 58 2.26 -12.70 10.95
N HIS A 59 1.98 -11.88 11.96
CA HIS A 59 1.97 -12.34 13.34
C HIS A 59 0.84 -13.33 13.63
N GLN A 60 -0.36 -13.10 13.08
CA GLN A 60 -1.48 -14.05 13.22
C GLN A 60 -1.17 -15.40 12.56
N LEU A 61 -0.54 -15.41 11.39
CA LEU A 61 -0.09 -16.64 10.75
C LEU A 61 0.96 -17.38 11.60
N ALA A 62 1.91 -16.63 12.19
CA ALA A 62 2.90 -17.19 13.10
C ALA A 62 2.27 -17.79 14.37
N LEU A 63 1.29 -17.12 14.97
CA LEU A 63 0.54 -17.64 16.11
C LEU A 63 -0.29 -18.88 15.76
N ALA A 64 -0.95 -18.87 14.59
CA ALA A 64 -1.71 -20.01 14.11
C ALA A 64 -0.78 -21.23 13.95
N PHE A 65 0.40 -21.03 13.36
CA PHE A 65 1.41 -22.07 13.23
C PHE A 65 1.91 -22.57 14.60
N ALA A 66 2.21 -21.67 15.54
CA ALA A 66 2.66 -22.02 16.90
C ALA A 66 1.61 -22.75 17.75
N THR A 67 0.32 -22.63 17.39
CA THR A 67 -0.79 -23.29 18.08
C THR A 67 -1.22 -24.60 17.42
N GLY A 68 -0.44 -25.08 16.44
CA GLY A 68 -0.68 -26.36 15.77
C GLY A 68 -1.70 -26.30 14.63
N ASN A 69 -2.10 -25.11 14.18
CA ASN A 69 -2.92 -24.98 12.99
C ASN A 69 -2.06 -25.23 11.73
N SER A 70 -2.67 -25.84 10.71
CA SER A 70 -2.01 -26.01 9.41
C SER A 70 -1.79 -24.66 8.75
N VAL A 71 -0.54 -24.24 8.62
CA VAL A 71 -0.14 -23.01 7.92
C VAL A 71 0.85 -23.39 6.83
N ASP A 72 0.66 -22.86 5.63
CA ASP A 72 1.67 -22.95 4.58
C ASP A 72 2.85 -22.04 4.92
N ILE A 73 3.87 -22.64 5.53
CA ILE A 73 5.08 -21.95 5.97
C ILE A 73 5.85 -21.32 4.81
N GLN A 74 5.82 -21.93 3.62
CA GLN A 74 6.50 -21.41 2.44
C GLN A 74 5.81 -20.15 1.91
N SER A 75 4.47 -20.11 1.97
CA SER A 75 3.73 -18.88 1.67
C SER A 75 4.01 -17.78 2.69
N LEU A 76 4.15 -18.11 3.98
CA LEU A 76 4.56 -17.16 5.02
C LEU A 76 5.94 -16.57 4.70
N PHE A 77 6.91 -17.39 4.29
CA PHE A 77 8.26 -16.94 3.97
C PHE A 77 8.28 -15.97 2.79
N LYS A 78 7.54 -16.27 1.73
CA LYS A 78 7.41 -15.39 0.55
C LYS A 78 6.77 -14.07 0.93
N ARG A 79 5.68 -14.13 1.71
CA ARG A 79 4.97 -12.95 2.19
C ARG A 79 5.87 -12.05 3.03
N TYR A 80 6.60 -12.66 3.98
CA TYR A 80 7.60 -11.97 4.78
C TYR A 80 8.71 -11.32 3.92
N GLY A 81 9.30 -12.07 2.99
CA GLY A 81 10.40 -11.58 2.15
C GLY A 81 9.99 -10.39 1.28
N PHE A 82 8.77 -10.44 0.73
CA PHE A 82 8.17 -9.31 0.02
C PHE A 82 7.98 -8.11 0.95
N PHE A 83 7.33 -8.31 2.10
CA PHE A 83 7.07 -7.25 3.06
C PHE A 83 8.35 -6.58 3.58
N ARG A 84 9.37 -7.36 3.96
CA ARG A 84 10.69 -6.83 4.38
C ARG A 84 11.29 -5.91 3.33
N SER A 85 11.13 -6.26 2.04
CA SER A 85 11.63 -5.45 0.94
C SER A 85 10.87 -4.12 0.81
N ILE A 86 9.54 -4.14 0.97
CA ILE A 86 8.70 -2.93 0.98
C ILE A 86 9.03 -2.04 2.17
N TYR A 87 9.13 -2.61 3.38
CA TYR A 87 9.47 -1.87 4.59
C TYR A 87 10.84 -1.19 4.48
N LYS A 88 11.84 -1.91 3.94
CA LYS A 88 13.17 -1.33 3.70
C LYS A 88 13.12 -0.11 2.78
N GLN A 89 12.33 -0.15 1.70
CA GLN A 89 12.20 0.99 0.80
C GLN A 89 11.45 2.16 1.45
N HIS A 90 10.47 1.86 2.30
CA HIS A 90 9.75 2.86 3.09
C HIS A 90 10.70 3.63 4.03
N SER A 91 11.48 2.92 4.86
CA SER A 91 12.44 3.57 5.77
C SER A 91 13.50 4.39 5.02
N VAL A 92 13.97 3.93 3.85
CA VAL A 92 14.90 4.70 3.00
C VAL A 92 14.23 5.98 2.47
N ALA A 93 12.98 5.90 2.00
CA ALA A 93 12.25 7.07 1.52
C ALA A 93 12.04 8.10 2.63
N GLU A 94 11.82 7.64 3.86
CA GLU A 94 11.68 8.53 5.00
C GLU A 94 13.00 9.19 5.39
N ASP A 95 14.06 8.40 5.56
CA ASP A 95 15.38 8.88 5.95
C ASP A 95 15.96 9.89 4.93
N GLU A 96 15.73 9.66 3.63
CA GLU A 96 16.32 10.48 2.56
C GLU A 96 15.42 11.66 2.12
N VAL A 97 14.10 11.58 2.34
CA VAL A 97 13.15 12.58 1.81
C VAL A 97 12.27 13.19 2.89
N ILE A 98 11.55 12.38 3.66
CA ILE A 98 10.54 12.87 4.61
C ILE A 98 11.19 13.52 5.84
N PHE A 99 12.11 12.84 6.49
CA PHE A 99 12.75 13.32 7.71
C PHE A 99 13.62 14.55 7.50
N PRO A 100 14.41 14.68 6.41
CA PRO A 100 15.10 15.94 6.12
C PRO A 100 14.13 17.12 5.98
N ALA A 101 12.95 16.89 5.37
CA ALA A 101 11.92 17.92 5.28
C ALA A 101 11.30 18.25 6.65
N LEU A 102 11.13 17.25 7.52
CA LEU A 102 10.62 17.41 8.89
C LEU A 102 11.63 18.13 9.81
N ASP A 103 12.93 17.83 9.70
CA ASP A 103 13.98 18.41 10.57
C ASP A 103 14.18 19.92 10.35
N MET A 104 13.76 20.44 9.18
CA MET A 104 13.66 21.89 8.95
C MET A 104 12.64 22.57 9.89
N ARG A 105 11.61 21.83 10.35
CA ARG A 105 10.53 22.34 11.19
C ARG A 105 10.67 21.92 12.66
N VAL A 106 11.07 20.68 12.91
CA VAL A 106 11.20 20.09 14.25
C VAL A 106 12.60 19.51 14.42
N LYS A 107 13.48 20.25 15.10
CA LYS A 107 14.89 19.87 15.24
C LYS A 107 15.08 18.64 16.12
N ASN A 108 16.02 17.78 15.73
CA ASN A 108 16.53 16.62 16.48
C ASN A 108 15.55 15.44 16.62
N VAL A 109 14.41 15.48 15.93
CA VAL A 109 13.42 14.38 15.94
C VAL A 109 13.75 13.35 14.86
N ALA A 110 14.05 13.82 13.64
CA ALA A 110 14.43 13.00 12.48
C ALA A 110 15.53 11.97 12.78
N LYS A 111 16.60 12.39 13.46
CA LYS A 111 17.74 11.51 13.78
C LYS A 111 17.36 10.33 14.69
N THR A 112 16.37 10.52 15.56
CA THR A 112 15.90 9.46 16.46
C THR A 112 15.17 8.38 15.66
N TYR A 113 14.30 8.77 14.73
CA TYR A 113 13.58 7.82 13.86
C TYR A 113 14.53 7.05 12.93
N SER A 114 15.53 7.72 12.35
CA SER A 114 16.56 7.01 11.55
C SER A 114 17.39 6.01 12.36
N LEU A 115 17.53 6.20 13.68
CA LEU A 115 18.17 5.20 14.55
C LEU A 115 17.24 4.03 14.84
N GLU A 116 15.95 4.30 15.00
CA GLU A 116 14.93 3.26 15.20
C GLU A 116 14.82 2.37 13.95
N HIS A 117 14.88 2.93 12.74
CA HIS A 117 14.97 2.16 11.48
C HIS A 117 16.12 1.15 11.47
N LYS A 118 17.29 1.50 12.03
CA LYS A 118 18.41 0.56 12.15
C LYS A 118 18.10 -0.57 13.13
N GLY A 119 17.47 -0.24 14.25
CA GLY A 119 17.01 -1.24 15.22
C GLY A 119 16.01 -2.21 14.61
N GLU A 120 15.05 -1.69 13.85
CA GLU A 120 14.03 -2.48 13.15
C GLU A 120 14.62 -3.33 12.03
N SER A 121 15.58 -2.80 11.27
CA SER A 121 16.33 -3.58 10.28
C SER A 121 16.98 -4.81 10.93
N ASN A 122 17.58 -4.66 12.11
CA ASN A 122 18.14 -5.80 12.84
C ASN A 122 17.07 -6.82 13.25
N LEU A 123 15.87 -6.37 13.64
CA LEU A 123 14.76 -7.28 13.95
C LEU A 123 14.33 -8.08 12.70
N PHE A 124 14.27 -7.45 11.53
CA PHE A 124 14.04 -8.13 10.27
C PHE A 124 15.19 -9.09 9.91
N ASP A 125 16.44 -8.71 10.12
CA ASP A 125 17.58 -9.60 9.84
C ASP A 125 17.52 -10.86 10.70
N HIS A 126 17.27 -10.69 12.00
CA HIS A 126 17.04 -11.78 12.93
C HIS A 126 15.86 -12.68 12.52
N LEU A 127 14.72 -12.11 12.13
CA LEU A 127 13.60 -12.94 11.65
C LEU A 127 13.97 -13.67 10.36
N PHE A 128 14.67 -13.02 9.43
CA PHE A 128 15.11 -13.64 8.18
C PHE A 128 16.05 -14.82 8.43
N GLU A 129 17.01 -14.70 9.35
CA GLU A 129 17.89 -15.78 9.78
C GLU A 129 17.09 -16.97 10.36
N LEU A 130 16.12 -16.69 11.23
CA LEU A 130 15.23 -17.72 11.78
C LEU A 130 14.51 -18.46 10.66
N LEU A 131 13.87 -17.75 9.71
CA LEU A 131 13.15 -18.41 8.62
C LEU A 131 14.10 -19.30 7.78
N ASN A 132 15.33 -18.85 7.51
CA ASN A 132 16.30 -19.65 6.75
C ASN A 132 16.84 -20.85 7.52
N SER A 133 16.72 -20.89 8.85
CA SER A 133 17.10 -22.04 9.67
C SER A 133 15.96 -23.03 9.90
N TYR A 134 14.81 -22.85 9.24
CA TYR A 134 13.64 -23.69 9.44
C TYR A 134 13.88 -25.17 9.10
N MET A 135 13.51 -26.03 10.05
CA MET A 135 13.49 -27.48 9.92
C MET A 135 12.12 -28.00 10.39
N GLU A 136 11.54 -28.96 9.69
CA GLU A 136 10.19 -29.49 10.01
C GLU A 136 10.10 -30.07 11.43
N ASP A 137 11.18 -30.68 11.93
CA ASP A 137 11.22 -31.32 13.25
C ASP A 137 11.64 -30.37 14.40
N ASP A 138 11.77 -29.06 14.15
CA ASP A 138 12.14 -28.08 15.18
C ASP A 138 10.90 -27.61 15.97
N GLU A 139 10.68 -28.22 17.13
CA GLU A 139 9.60 -27.87 18.07
C GLU A 139 9.71 -26.46 18.68
N SER A 140 10.89 -25.83 18.63
CA SER A 140 11.13 -24.49 19.18
C SER A 140 10.80 -23.39 18.16
N PHE A 141 10.98 -23.68 16.87
CA PHE A 141 10.81 -22.73 15.78
C PHE A 141 9.44 -22.04 15.76
N PRO A 142 8.28 -22.72 15.91
CA PRO A 142 6.98 -22.06 15.85
C PRO A 142 6.81 -20.98 16.93
N LYS A 143 7.27 -21.27 18.17
CA LYS A 143 7.21 -20.31 19.29
C LYS A 143 8.13 -19.13 19.05
N GLU A 144 9.32 -19.38 18.52
CA GLU A 144 10.27 -18.31 18.24
C GLU A 144 9.80 -17.43 17.07
N LEU A 145 9.18 -18.01 16.04
CA LEU A 145 8.56 -17.29 14.95
C LEU A 145 7.44 -16.35 15.44
N ALA A 146 6.56 -16.86 16.31
CA ALA A 146 5.51 -16.04 16.93
C ALA A 146 6.10 -14.91 17.79
N SER A 147 7.17 -15.18 18.55
CA SER A 147 7.86 -14.18 19.36
C SER A 147 8.49 -13.07 18.51
N ARG A 148 9.29 -13.44 17.50
CA ARG A 148 10.00 -12.46 16.64
C ARG A 148 9.03 -11.62 15.82
N THR A 149 7.98 -12.21 15.24
CA THR A 149 6.94 -11.46 14.52
C THR A 149 6.18 -10.51 15.45
N GLY A 150 5.92 -10.91 16.70
CA GLY A 150 5.28 -10.06 17.71
C GLY A 150 6.14 -8.87 18.13
N ALA A 151 7.45 -9.09 18.29
CA ALA A 151 8.42 -8.04 18.59
C ALA A 151 8.50 -7.00 17.45
N ILE A 152 8.63 -7.46 16.20
CA ILE A 152 8.65 -6.58 15.02
C ILE A 152 7.36 -5.76 14.93
N ARG A 153 6.20 -6.42 15.03
CA ARG A 153 4.91 -5.73 14.98
C ARG A 153 4.84 -4.61 16.02
N THR A 154 5.23 -4.90 17.26
CA THR A 154 5.15 -3.94 18.36
C THR A 154 6.10 -2.77 18.13
N SER A 155 7.36 -3.05 17.78
CA SER A 155 8.38 -2.03 17.52
C SER A 155 7.93 -1.05 16.44
N ILE A 156 7.54 -1.58 15.26
CA ILE A 156 7.17 -0.75 14.11
C ILE A 156 5.87 0.01 14.36
N SER A 157 4.88 -0.62 15.01
CA SER A 157 3.63 0.09 15.33
C SER A 157 3.86 1.28 16.26
N GLN A 158 4.78 1.14 17.22
CA GLN A 158 5.18 2.22 18.12
C GLN A 158 6.00 3.29 17.40
N HIS A 159 6.94 2.89 16.55
CA HIS A 159 7.70 3.79 15.66
C HIS A 159 6.75 4.69 14.85
N MET A 160 5.86 4.07 14.08
CA MET A 160 4.89 4.78 13.24
C MET A 160 3.96 5.69 14.03
N ALA A 161 3.55 5.30 15.24
CA ALA A 161 2.72 6.15 16.08
C ALA A 161 3.44 7.44 16.51
N LYS A 162 4.76 7.38 16.76
CA LYS A 162 5.56 8.57 17.10
C LYS A 162 5.70 9.50 15.91
N GLU A 163 5.87 8.97 14.71
CA GLU A 163 5.99 9.78 13.49
C GLU A 163 4.67 10.45 13.13
N GLU A 164 3.57 9.72 13.24
CA GLU A 164 2.22 10.23 13.00
C GLU A 164 1.84 11.38 13.95
N GLU A 165 2.42 11.45 15.14
CA GLU A 165 2.25 12.57 16.06
C GLU A 165 2.97 13.85 15.61
N GLN A 166 3.97 13.75 14.73
CA GLN A 166 4.76 14.89 14.24
C GLN A 166 4.20 15.53 12.97
N VAL A 167 3.19 14.93 12.34
CA VAL A 167 2.61 15.34 11.04
C VAL A 167 1.18 15.84 11.17
#